data_AF-R5X4M1-F1
#
_entry.id   AF-R5X4M1-F1
#
_cell.length_a   1.000
_cell.length_b   1.000
_cell.length_c   1.000
_cell.angle_alpha   90.00
_cell.angle_beta   90.00
_cell.angle_gamma   90.00
#
_symmetry.space_group_name_H-M   'P 1'
#
loop_
_entity.id
_entity.type
_entity.pdbx_description
1 polymer ?
#
loop_
_entity_poly.entity_id
_entity_poly.type
_entity_poly.pdbx_seq_one_letter_code
_entity_poly.pdbx_strand_id
1 'polypeptide(L)'
;MRIQNGGELRKNNFEGSFKRNWTSGSFDIEYISGVDSSKRYSLCGEFGSKFWIEEWKYPNIGIAICGTSSGGHDMIFLDYSDCGPEGEPCVVHIDQEGGYEITYLADNFKDFVDGLFPSLEDDEDD
;
A
#
# COMPACT_ATOMS: atom_id res chain seq x y z
N MET A 1 -8.99 6.98 -23.44
CA MET A 1 -8.79 6.66 -22.01
C MET A 1 -8.45 5.18 -21.93
N ARG A 2 -7.28 4.81 -21.41
CA ARG A 2 -6.90 3.40 -21.25
C ARG A 2 -7.19 3.05 -19.78
N ILE A 3 -8.17 2.19 -19.54
CA ILE A 3 -8.48 1.70 -18.19
C ILE A 3 -7.41 0.68 -17.82
N GLN A 4 -6.79 0.85 -16.64
CA GLN A 4 -5.80 -0.07 -16.09
C GLN A 4 -6.35 -0.65 -14.78
N ASN A 5 -6.17 -1.96 -14.57
CA ASN A 5 -6.61 -2.68 -13.38
C ASN A 5 -5.40 -3.05 -12.52
N GLY A 6 -4.82 -2.02 -11.89
CA GLY A 6 -3.52 -2.12 -11.19
C GLY A 6 -2.31 -2.12 -12.14
N GLY A 7 -1.15 -2.47 -11.59
CA GLY A 7 0.13 -2.53 -12.30
C GLY A 7 1.26 -1.82 -11.55
N GLU A 8 2.45 -1.89 -12.14
CA GLU A 8 3.65 -1.21 -11.64
C GLU A 8 3.54 0.31 -11.78
N LEU A 9 4.17 1.02 -10.84
CA LEU A 9 4.11 2.47 -10.75
C LEU A 9 5.40 3.12 -11.24
N ARG A 10 5.27 4.21 -12.00
CA ARG A 10 6.39 5.12 -12.29
C ARG A 10 6.67 6.08 -11.13
N LYS A 11 5.62 6.44 -10.39
CA LYS A 11 5.70 7.21 -9.16
C LYS A 11 5.45 6.25 -8.03
N ASN A 12 6.52 5.73 -7.47
CA ASN A 12 6.54 4.58 -6.57
C ASN A 12 6.97 4.95 -5.15
N ASN A 13 7.04 6.23 -4.80
CA ASN A 13 7.38 6.69 -3.46
C ASN A 13 6.28 7.57 -2.89
N PHE A 14 6.06 7.49 -1.58
CA PHE A 14 5.12 8.32 -0.84
C PHE A 14 5.76 8.86 0.43
N GLU A 15 5.61 10.15 0.73
CA GLU A 15 6.14 10.77 1.95
C GLU A 15 5.03 10.79 3.01
N GLY A 16 5.18 9.99 4.06
CA GLY A 16 4.23 10.00 5.17
C GLY A 16 4.55 11.11 6.18
N SER A 17 3.53 11.49 6.94
CA SER A 17 3.66 12.50 8.00
C SER A 17 4.57 12.07 9.16
N PHE A 18 4.90 10.78 9.26
CA PHE A 18 5.70 10.22 10.34
C PHE A 18 7.17 10.11 9.93
N LYS A 19 8.02 10.97 10.51
CA LYS A 19 9.48 10.92 10.37
C LYS A 19 10.10 10.42 11.67
N ARG A 20 10.62 9.18 11.70
CA ARG A 20 11.53 8.76 12.78
C ARG A 20 12.93 9.25 12.47
N ASN A 21 13.76 9.47 13.48
CA ASN A 21 15.14 9.97 13.29
C ASN A 21 16.06 9.01 12.51
N TRP A 22 15.63 7.76 12.27
CA TRP A 22 16.41 6.71 11.61
C TRP A 22 15.72 6.11 10.38
N THR A 23 14.55 6.62 9.99
CA THR A 23 13.88 6.21 8.75
C THR A 23 13.69 7.45 7.88
N SER A 24 13.97 7.33 6.58
CA SER A 24 13.36 8.25 5.63
C SER A 24 11.86 8.10 5.82
N GLY A 25 11.12 9.19 6.08
CA GLY A 25 9.64 9.14 6.18
C GLY A 25 8.96 8.84 4.84
N SER A 26 9.64 8.09 3.97
CA SER A 26 9.25 7.69 2.63
C SER A 26 8.95 6.21 2.62
N PHE A 27 7.85 5.84 1.98
CA PHE A 27 7.39 4.48 1.79
C PHE A 27 7.45 4.19 0.29
N ASP A 28 8.04 3.06 -0.09
CA ASP A 28 8.10 2.62 -1.47
C ASP A 28 6.90 1.72 -1.82
N ILE A 29 6.49 1.76 -3.08
CA ILE A 29 5.29 1.11 -3.60
C ILE A 29 5.61 0.56 -4.99
N GLU A 30 5.84 -0.74 -5.10
CA GLU A 30 6.21 -1.36 -6.38
C GLU A 30 5.03 -1.42 -7.35
N TYR A 31 3.86 -1.82 -6.85
CA TYR A 31 2.67 -2.01 -7.68
C TYR A 31 1.38 -1.81 -6.89
N ILE A 32 0.33 -1.45 -7.63
CA ILE A 32 -1.05 -1.48 -7.14
C ILE A 32 -1.69 -2.78 -7.63
N SER A 33 -2.29 -3.52 -6.70
CA SER A 33 -2.98 -4.77 -7.00
C SER A 33 -4.22 -4.52 -7.86
N GLY A 34 -4.42 -5.35 -8.88
CA GLY A 34 -5.66 -5.36 -9.64
C GLY A 34 -6.79 -6.06 -8.90
N VAL A 35 -8.04 -5.82 -9.33
CA VAL A 35 -9.22 -6.56 -8.90
C VAL A 35 -9.42 -7.75 -9.84
N ASP A 36 -9.04 -8.95 -9.41
CA ASP A 36 -9.15 -10.17 -10.20
C ASP A 36 -9.12 -11.39 -9.26
N SER A 37 -9.83 -12.47 -9.58
CA SER A 37 -9.83 -13.72 -8.79
C SER A 37 -8.97 -14.83 -9.40
N SER A 38 -8.51 -14.65 -10.64
CA SER A 38 -7.71 -15.62 -11.39
C SER A 38 -6.20 -15.35 -11.31
N LYS A 39 -5.81 -14.13 -10.98
CA LYS A 39 -4.41 -13.73 -10.81
C LYS A 39 -3.96 -13.98 -9.38
N ARG A 40 -2.71 -14.39 -9.20
CA ARG A 40 -2.17 -14.71 -7.85
C ARG A 40 -1.99 -13.45 -6.99
N TYR A 41 -1.49 -12.38 -7.59
CA TYR A 41 -1.14 -11.11 -6.94
C TYR A 41 -2.21 -10.01 -7.14
N SER A 42 -3.49 -10.40 -7.12
CA SER A 42 -4.63 -9.47 -7.17
C SER A 42 -5.37 -9.46 -5.84
N LEU A 43 -6.22 -8.47 -5.63
CA LEU A 43 -6.96 -8.29 -4.37
C LEU A 43 -7.81 -9.53 -3.98
N CYS A 44 -8.35 -10.23 -4.98
CA CYS A 44 -9.15 -11.45 -4.79
C CYS A 44 -8.37 -12.73 -5.15
N GLY A 45 -7.05 -12.63 -5.27
CA GLY A 45 -6.15 -13.73 -5.62
C GLY A 45 -5.62 -14.49 -4.41
N GLU A 46 -4.67 -15.41 -4.68
CA GLU A 46 -3.98 -16.21 -3.66
C GLU A 46 -3.29 -15.34 -2.59
N PHE A 47 -2.68 -14.24 -3.01
CA PHE A 47 -1.97 -13.30 -2.14
C PHE A 47 -2.77 -12.02 -1.85
N GLY A 48 -4.10 -12.12 -1.83
CA GLY A 48 -4.99 -11.03 -1.43
C GLY A 48 -5.00 -10.80 0.09
N SER A 49 -5.82 -9.87 0.58
CA SER A 49 -5.80 -9.42 1.99
C SER A 49 -6.03 -10.56 2.99
N LYS A 50 -6.83 -11.56 2.64
CA LYS A 50 -7.10 -12.74 3.48
C LYS A 50 -5.81 -13.52 3.80
N PHE A 51 -4.91 -13.68 2.82
CA PHE A 51 -3.63 -14.36 3.03
C PHE A 51 -2.76 -13.61 4.03
N TRP A 52 -2.63 -12.29 3.87
CA TRP A 52 -1.81 -11.47 4.76
C TRP A 52 -2.37 -11.41 6.19
N ILE A 53 -3.70 -11.39 6.34
CA ILE A 53 -4.36 -11.40 7.65
C ILE A 53 -4.27 -12.78 8.31
N GLU A 54 -4.63 -13.85 7.60
CA GLU A 54 -4.77 -15.18 8.20
C GLU A 54 -3.42 -15.89 8.36
N GLU A 55 -2.56 -15.84 7.34
CA GLU A 55 -1.27 -16.55 7.34
C GLU A 55 -0.17 -15.69 7.97
N TRP A 56 -0.12 -14.40 7.63
CA TRP A 56 0.94 -13.48 8.08
C TRP A 56 0.54 -12.58 9.24
N LYS A 57 -0.67 -12.73 9.78
CA LYS A 57 -1.16 -12.06 11.00
C LYS A 57 -1.20 -10.54 10.94
N TYR A 58 -1.25 -9.96 9.73
CA TYR A 58 -1.55 -8.54 9.58
C TYR A 58 -2.90 -8.19 10.23
N PRO A 59 -3.07 -6.96 10.76
CA PRO A 59 -4.32 -6.51 11.35
C PRO A 59 -5.50 -6.65 10.38
N ASN A 60 -6.63 -7.17 10.88
CA ASN A 60 -7.88 -7.26 10.11
C ASN A 60 -8.61 -5.91 10.11
N ILE A 61 -8.04 -4.92 9.43
CA ILE A 61 -8.57 -3.54 9.36
C ILE A 61 -9.09 -3.16 7.97
N GLY A 62 -8.77 -3.94 6.94
CA GLY A 62 -9.25 -3.69 5.60
C GLY A 62 -8.47 -4.42 4.51
N ILE A 63 -8.12 -3.71 3.44
CA ILE A 63 -7.66 -4.30 2.18
C ILE A 63 -6.20 -3.96 1.94
N ALA A 64 -5.33 -4.96 1.91
CA ALA A 64 -3.97 -4.83 1.39
C ALA A 64 -4.00 -4.52 -0.12
N ILE A 65 -3.53 -3.34 -0.53
CA ILE A 65 -3.68 -2.83 -1.90
C ILE A 65 -2.38 -2.78 -2.71
N CYS A 66 -1.23 -2.69 -2.04
CA CYS A 66 0.06 -2.58 -2.72
C CYS A 66 1.09 -3.55 -2.17
N GLY A 67 2.05 -3.93 -3.02
CA GLY A 67 3.32 -4.50 -2.59
C GLY A 67 4.38 -3.42 -2.49
N THR A 68 5.34 -3.65 -1.61
CA THR A 68 6.56 -2.83 -1.44
C THR A 68 7.78 -3.71 -1.72
N SER A 69 8.93 -3.09 -1.88
CA SER A 69 10.22 -3.76 -2.10
C SER A 69 10.65 -4.65 -0.94
N SER A 70 9.98 -4.52 0.20
CA SER A 70 10.16 -5.38 1.36
C SER A 70 9.75 -6.85 1.11
N GLY A 71 8.98 -7.12 0.05
CA GLY A 71 8.47 -8.47 -0.22
C GLY A 71 7.40 -8.94 0.78
N GLY A 72 6.75 -8.00 1.48
CA GLY A 72 5.66 -8.27 2.44
C GLY A 72 6.03 -8.14 3.91
N HIS A 73 7.24 -7.68 4.23
CA HIS A 73 7.63 -7.29 5.58
C HIS A 73 6.95 -5.97 6.02
N ASP A 74 6.51 -5.18 5.04
CA ASP A 74 5.54 -4.12 5.22
C ASP A 74 4.54 -4.09 4.08
N MET A 75 3.40 -3.43 4.31
CA MET A 75 2.30 -3.36 3.35
C MET A 75 1.49 -2.08 3.45
N ILE A 76 0.89 -1.67 2.32
CA ILE A 76 -0.08 -0.58 2.27
C ILE A 76 -1.51 -1.13 2.26
N PHE A 77 -2.33 -0.64 3.18
CA PHE A 77 -3.72 -1.02 3.38
C PHE A 77 -4.68 0.16 3.18
N LEU A 78 -5.87 -0.14 2.66
CA LEU A 78 -7.06 0.68 2.89
C LEU A 78 -7.64 0.27 4.25
N ASP A 79 -7.68 1.20 5.19
CA ASP A 79 -8.18 0.99 6.55
C ASP A 79 -9.65 1.43 6.64
N TYR A 80 -10.52 0.44 6.88
CA TYR A 80 -11.96 0.61 7.00
C TYR A 80 -12.44 0.57 8.47
N SER A 81 -11.53 0.52 9.44
CA SER A 81 -11.86 0.32 10.86
C SER A 81 -12.80 1.39 11.42
N ASP A 82 -12.58 2.66 11.06
CA ASP A 82 -13.39 3.79 11.52
C ASP A 82 -14.63 4.03 10.64
N CYS A 83 -14.50 3.93 9.32
CA CYS A 83 -15.56 4.30 8.37
C CYS A 83 -16.54 3.15 8.05
N GLY A 84 -16.17 1.90 8.34
CA GLY A 84 -16.92 0.71 7.97
C GLY A 84 -16.92 0.43 6.46
N PRO A 85 -17.50 -0.70 6.02
CA PRO A 85 -17.33 -1.22 4.66
C PRO A 85 -17.91 -0.36 3.53
N GLU A 86 -18.82 0.57 3.86
CA GLU A 86 -19.47 1.48 2.90
C GLU A 86 -18.87 2.91 2.95
N GLY A 87 -17.90 3.15 3.83
CA GLY A 87 -17.24 4.43 4.00
C GLY A 87 -16.03 4.61 3.07
N GLU A 88 -15.48 5.83 3.02
CA GLU A 88 -14.20 6.09 2.37
C GLU A 88 -13.06 5.75 3.35
N PRO A 89 -12.22 4.74 3.07
CA PRO A 89 -11.14 4.34 3.95
C PRO A 89 -9.96 5.31 3.84
N CYS A 90 -9.24 5.49 4.94
CA CYS A 90 -7.92 6.10 4.86
C CYS A 90 -6.88 5.09 4.35
N VAL A 91 -5.69 5.58 3.99
CA VAL A 91 -4.57 4.75 3.55
C VAL A 91 -3.53 4.69 4.65
N VAL A 92 -3.09 3.49 4.99
CA VAL A 92 -2.09 3.23 6.05
C VAL A 92 -0.98 2.31 5.56
N HIS A 93 0.20 2.49 6.11
CA HIS A 93 1.30 1.54 6.05
C HIS A 93 1.32 0.70 7.32
N ILE A 94 1.67 -0.58 7.21
CA ILE A 94 1.81 -1.50 8.34
C ILE A 94 3.18 -2.17 8.28
N ASP A 95 4.01 -1.96 9.31
CA ASP A 95 5.34 -2.55 9.47
C ASP A 95 5.27 -3.83 10.30
N GLN A 96 5.44 -5.00 9.68
CA GLN A 96 5.40 -6.28 10.38
C GLN A 96 6.57 -6.43 11.37
N GLU A 97 7.78 -6.01 10.98
CA GLU A 97 8.98 -6.13 11.82
C GLU A 97 8.92 -5.18 13.02
N GLY A 98 8.28 -4.02 12.84
CA GLY A 98 7.93 -3.06 13.89
C GLY A 98 6.79 -3.50 14.81
N GLY A 99 6.32 -4.75 14.71
CA GLY A 99 5.23 -5.26 15.54
C GLY A 99 3.84 -4.86 15.04
N TYR A 100 3.66 -4.78 13.72
CA TYR A 100 2.45 -4.31 13.04
C TYR A 100 2.12 -2.85 13.35
N GLU A 101 3.14 -1.99 13.41
CA GLU A 101 2.94 -0.56 13.64
C GLU A 101 2.21 0.05 12.44
N ILE A 102 1.07 0.68 12.71
CA ILE A 102 0.23 1.34 11.71
C ILE A 102 0.64 2.80 11.59
N THR A 103 1.00 3.21 10.38
CA THR A 103 1.32 4.61 10.04
C THR A 103 0.30 5.15 9.06
N TYR A 104 -0.35 6.25 9.44
CA TYR A 104 -1.26 6.98 8.55
C TYR A 104 -0.51 7.61 7.38
N LEU A 105 -1.06 7.48 6.16
CA LEU A 105 -0.49 8.03 4.94
C LEU A 105 -1.38 9.09 4.28
N ALA A 106 -2.67 8.81 4.08
CA ALA A 106 -3.58 9.72 3.37
C ALA A 106 -5.04 9.52 3.77
N ASP A 107 -5.87 10.54 3.55
CA ASP A 107 -7.28 10.54 3.95
C ASP A 107 -8.12 9.59 3.09
N ASN A 108 -7.67 9.31 1.86
CA ASN A 108 -8.34 8.42 0.90
C ASN A 108 -7.36 7.94 -0.18
N PHE A 109 -7.80 6.98 -0.99
CA PHE A 109 -6.97 6.38 -2.03
C PHE A 109 -6.55 7.38 -3.12
N LYS A 110 -7.40 8.36 -3.45
CA LYS A 110 -7.07 9.37 -4.45
C LYS A 110 -5.92 10.26 -3.96
N ASP A 111 -5.99 10.75 -2.73
CA ASP A 111 -4.96 11.62 -2.16
C ASP A 111 -3.63 10.86 -1.99
N PHE A 112 -3.69 9.57 -1.69
CA PHE A 112 -2.52 8.70 -1.71
C PHE A 112 -1.87 8.64 -3.10
N VAL A 113 -2.64 8.33 -4.14
CA VAL A 113 -2.13 8.24 -5.52
C VAL A 113 -1.59 9.59 -6.02
N ASP A 114 -2.27 10.68 -5.71
CA ASP A 114 -1.85 12.03 -6.09
C ASP A 114 -0.56 12.47 -5.37
N GLY A 115 -0.31 11.95 -4.17
CA GLY A 115 0.91 12.20 -3.40
C GLY A 115 2.12 11.37 -3.80
N LEU A 116 1.97 10.40 -4.72
CA LEU A 116 3.09 9.59 -5.20
C LEU A 116 4.08 10.44 -6.02
N PHE A 117 5.37 10.17 -5.84
CA PHE A 117 6.48 10.80 -6.57
C PHE A 117 7.49 9.75 -7.08
N PRO A 118 8.28 10.05 -8.13
CA PRO A 118 9.30 9.11 -8.64
C PRO A 118 10.43 8.93 -7.63
N SER A 119 11.17 7.84 -7.74
CA SER A 119 12.40 7.67 -6.96
C SER A 119 13.46 8.67 -7.45
N LEU A 120 14.36 9.11 -6.58
CA LEU A 120 15.46 10.03 -6.96
C LEU A 120 16.42 9.39 -7.98
N GLU A 121 16.42 8.07 -8.11
CA GLU A 121 17.23 7.33 -9.10
C GLU A 121 16.62 7.42 -10.51
N ASP A 122 15.31 7.67 -10.62
CA ASP A 122 14.61 7.79 -11.91
C ASP A 122 14.69 9.21 -12.52
N ASP A 123 15.21 10.20 -11.78
CA ASP A 123 15.34 11.60 -12.24
C ASP A 123 16.61 11.83 -13.11
N GLU A 124 17.51 10.85 -13.24
CA GLU A 124 18.75 10.98 -14.05
C GLU A 124 18.62 10.56 -15.52
N ASP A 125 17.46 10.03 -15.94
CA ASP A 125 17.26 9.43 -17.28
C ASP A 125 16.38 10.25 -18.26
N ASP A 126 16.19 11.57 -18.03
CA ASP A 126 15.46 12.50 -18.94
C ASP A 126 16.36 13.55 -19.63
#